data_AF-A0ABD5URY9-F1
#
_entry.id   AF-A0ABD5URY9-F1
#
_cell.length_a   1.000
_cell.length_b   1.000
_cell.length_c   1.000
_cell.angle_alpha   90.00
_cell.angle_beta   90.00
_cell.angle_gamma   90.00
#
_symmetry.space_group_name_H-M   'P 1'
#
loop_
_entity.id
_entity.type
_entity.pdbx_description
1 polymer ?
#
loop_
_entity_poly.entity_id
_entity_poly.type
_entity_poly.pdbx_seq_one_letter_code
_entity_poly.pdbx_strand_id
1 'polypeptide(L)'
;MALIDDEGNLLGVVNVVDALVVLLVAAVVVAGAALVLADDPAPEPDTGTTHATLDLGTQPDYVVAAINEGDVYEPSDGTRLTITDLHLTPREGGVAVLARVEVQGTLDDDGAITYENAPLRLGRSLEIATDRYQVNGQIRDVGEADAIDAEETTAVLRGTMPAAAAESIASGDELRLAGRTVATVEDSAVYATADPGTRRVLLAVSLDAHRHGDSLWFAGTPLRQGQNLTFPTTAYSFEGTVERVGGEPELDSATTREVTLRMEDVHEDMADAIAPGMVEYSGEETVAEVTDVETEPSIIIATGDDGTVNVVDHPVNREVTITADLRVRETTTGVRFKGEPLRQGSTVVLDLGTVTVEATVVAVGA
;
A
#
# COMPACT_ATOMS: atom_id res chain seq x y z
N MET A 1 86.16 17.59 37.62
CA MET A 1 86.56 17.80 36.21
C MET A 1 85.76 18.96 35.69
N ALA A 2 86.43 20.05 35.29
CA ALA A 2 85.77 21.17 34.63
C ALA A 2 85.48 20.76 33.19
N LEU A 3 84.24 20.95 32.74
CA LEU A 3 83.79 20.56 31.39
C LEU A 3 84.29 21.53 30.30
N ILE A 4 84.76 22.71 30.69
CA ILE A 4 85.24 23.80 29.83
C ILE A 4 86.53 24.38 30.46
N ASP A 5 87.58 24.58 29.66
CA ASP A 5 88.85 25.20 30.08
C ASP A 5 88.87 26.72 29.90
N ASP A 6 89.90 27.39 30.44
CA ASP A 6 90.04 28.86 30.46
C ASP A 6 90.25 29.47 29.05
N GLU A 7 90.52 28.64 28.03
CA GLU A 7 90.56 29.00 26.62
C GLU A 7 89.25 28.74 25.85
N GLY A 8 88.20 28.24 26.52
CA GLY A 8 86.88 28.03 25.92
C GLY A 8 86.74 26.74 25.10
N ASN A 9 87.53 25.70 25.38
CA ASN A 9 87.41 24.40 24.73
C ASN A 9 86.63 23.40 25.59
N LEU A 10 85.78 22.61 24.95
CA LEU A 10 85.00 21.54 25.58
C LEU A 10 85.85 20.26 25.61
N LEU A 11 86.02 19.66 26.79
CA LEU A 11 86.80 18.43 26.99
C LEU A 11 88.28 18.49 26.53
N GLY A 12 88.86 19.69 26.37
CA GLY A 12 90.28 19.90 26.04
C GLY A 12 90.72 19.52 24.63
N VAL A 13 89.78 19.27 23.70
CA VAL A 13 90.09 18.84 22.32
C VAL A 13 89.33 19.64 21.25
N VAL A 14 88.18 20.24 21.57
CA VAL A 14 87.32 20.93 20.59
C VAL A 14 86.88 22.30 21.12
N ASN A 15 86.96 23.35 20.31
CA ASN A 15 86.49 24.69 20.66
C ASN A 15 84.97 24.69 20.89
N VAL A 16 84.49 25.25 22.01
CA VAL A 16 83.05 25.29 22.37
C VAL A 16 82.19 25.90 21.26
N VAL A 17 82.71 26.91 20.56
CA VAL A 17 81.99 27.58 19.47
C VAL A 17 81.79 26.63 18.29
N ASP A 18 82.81 25.86 17.95
CA ASP A 18 82.78 24.92 16.82
C ASP A 18 81.88 23.71 17.13
N ALA A 19 81.92 23.23 18.38
CA ALA A 19 80.98 22.21 18.86
C ALA A 19 79.52 22.68 18.76
N LEU A 20 79.24 23.94 19.10
CA LEU A 20 77.90 24.55 18.97
C LEU A 20 77.47 24.66 17.51
N VAL A 21 78.37 25.04 16.60
CA VAL A 21 78.09 25.12 15.15
C VAL A 21 77.78 23.75 14.58
N VAL A 22 78.54 22.71 14.94
CA VAL A 22 78.28 21.34 14.50
C VAL A 22 76.93 20.83 15.05
N LEU A 23 76.59 21.15 16.30
CA LEU A 23 75.31 20.79 16.90
C LEU A 23 74.14 21.51 16.20
N LEU A 24 74.32 22.78 15.84
CA LEU A 24 73.35 23.55 15.06
C LEU A 24 73.15 22.94 13.67
N VAL A 25 74.23 22.62 12.96
CA VAL A 25 74.17 21.98 11.64
C VAL A 25 73.51 20.61 11.73
N ALA A 26 73.87 19.79 12.73
CA ALA A 26 73.24 18.51 12.97
C ALA A 26 71.73 18.66 13.28
N ALA A 27 71.36 19.65 14.10
CA ALA A 27 69.95 19.94 14.40
C ALA A 27 69.18 20.38 13.15
N VAL A 28 69.78 21.21 12.29
CA VAL A 28 69.17 21.65 11.02
C VAL A 28 69.06 20.49 10.03
N VAL A 29 70.05 19.60 9.97
CA VAL A 29 70.00 18.40 9.12
C VAL A 29 68.95 17.41 9.60
N VAL A 30 68.85 17.19 10.93
CA VAL A 30 67.82 16.33 11.51
C VAL A 30 66.43 16.92 11.32
N ALA A 31 66.26 18.23 11.53
CA ALA A 31 65.01 18.92 11.28
C ALA A 31 64.62 18.91 9.79
N GLY A 32 65.59 19.14 8.89
CA GLY A 32 65.39 19.08 7.45
C GLY A 32 65.04 17.66 6.96
N ALA A 33 65.72 16.63 7.50
CA ALA A 33 65.41 15.24 7.19
C ALA A 33 64.02 14.84 7.73
N ALA A 34 63.65 15.29 8.94
CA ALA A 34 62.32 15.05 9.49
C ALA A 34 61.21 15.72 8.67
N LEU A 35 61.46 16.90 8.11
CA LEU A 35 60.49 17.63 7.29
C LEU A 35 60.34 17.01 5.88
N VAL A 36 61.41 16.47 5.31
CA VAL A 36 61.36 15.77 4.01
C VAL A 36 60.78 14.35 4.15
N LEU A 37 60.92 13.72 5.32
CA LEU A 37 60.38 12.38 5.62
C LEU A 37 59.00 12.42 6.30
N ALA A 38 58.53 13.60 6.70
CA ALA A 38 57.15 13.78 7.11
C ALA A 38 56.29 13.73 5.84
N ASP A 39 55.70 12.56 5.57
CA ASP A 39 54.54 12.49 4.71
C ASP A 39 53.46 13.37 5.36
N ASP A 40 53.22 14.56 4.80
CA ASP A 40 52.01 15.31 5.13
C ASP A 40 50.83 14.37 4.84
N PRO A 41 49.97 14.05 5.82
CA PRO A 41 48.78 13.28 5.53
C PRO A 41 48.03 14.01 4.42
N ALA A 42 47.67 13.28 3.36
CA ALA A 42 46.86 13.84 2.30
C ALA A 42 45.64 14.53 2.95
N PRO A 43 45.27 15.75 2.50
CA PRO A 43 44.10 16.43 3.04
C PRO A 43 42.91 15.48 2.99
N GLU A 44 42.17 15.38 4.09
CA GLU A 44 40.95 14.58 4.13
C GLU A 44 40.03 15.05 2.99
N PRO A 45 39.50 14.14 2.18
CA PRO A 45 38.64 14.53 1.07
C PRO A 45 37.41 15.25 1.63
N ASP A 46 37.03 16.36 0.98
CA ASP A 46 35.81 17.08 1.36
C ASP A 46 34.60 16.16 1.15
N THR A 47 33.82 15.94 2.21
CA THR A 47 32.63 15.10 2.18
C THR A 47 31.34 15.92 2.20
N GLY A 48 30.30 15.43 1.54
CA GLY A 48 28.95 15.97 1.61
C GLY A 48 27.90 14.87 1.84
N THR A 49 26.68 15.29 2.17
CA THR A 49 25.51 14.41 2.34
C THR A 49 24.36 14.83 1.43
N THR A 50 23.63 13.85 0.93
CA THR A 50 22.37 14.03 0.18
C THR A 50 21.48 12.82 0.38
N HIS A 51 20.22 12.89 -0.04
CA HIS A 51 19.31 11.75 0.06
C HIS A 51 19.04 11.14 -1.31
N ALA A 52 18.81 9.84 -1.33
CA ALA A 52 18.35 9.11 -2.51
C ALA A 52 17.22 8.16 -2.15
N THR A 53 16.30 7.94 -3.08
CA THR A 53 15.29 6.87 -2.96
C THR A 53 15.76 5.66 -3.75
N LEU A 54 15.85 4.50 -3.09
CA LEU A 54 16.26 3.23 -3.66
C LEU A 54 15.07 2.29 -3.76
N ASP A 55 14.82 1.77 -4.96
CA ASP A 55 13.94 0.63 -5.18
C ASP A 55 14.75 -0.66 -5.02
N LEU A 56 14.55 -1.36 -3.91
CA LEU A 56 15.25 -2.62 -3.60
C LEU A 56 14.60 -3.84 -4.26
N GLY A 57 13.56 -3.62 -5.08
CA GLY A 57 12.79 -4.67 -5.71
C GLY A 57 11.99 -5.50 -4.71
N THR A 58 11.63 -6.71 -5.12
CA THR A 58 10.88 -7.67 -4.28
C THR A 58 11.84 -8.49 -3.44
N GLN A 59 11.64 -8.46 -2.14
CA GLN A 59 12.46 -9.14 -1.14
C GLN A 59 11.64 -10.20 -0.40
N PRO A 60 12.26 -11.33 0.02
CA PRO A 60 11.63 -12.28 0.91
C PRO A 60 11.32 -11.67 2.29
N ASP A 61 10.27 -12.14 2.96
CA ASP A 61 9.83 -11.62 4.26
C ASP A 61 10.93 -11.58 5.32
N TYR A 62 11.79 -12.61 5.36
CA TYR A 62 12.89 -12.69 6.32
C TYR A 62 13.99 -11.63 6.06
N VAL A 63 14.15 -11.17 4.82
CA VAL A 63 15.07 -10.07 4.49
C VAL A 63 14.42 -8.75 4.92
N VAL A 64 13.16 -8.52 4.57
CA VAL A 64 12.45 -7.27 4.91
C VAL A 64 12.31 -7.07 6.42
N ALA A 65 12.14 -8.15 7.19
CA ALA A 65 12.14 -8.10 8.65
C ALA A 65 13.52 -7.74 9.25
N ALA A 66 14.61 -7.93 8.50
CA ALA A 66 15.95 -7.56 8.93
C ALA A 66 16.34 -6.12 8.56
N ILE A 67 15.70 -5.53 7.54
CA ILE A 67 15.92 -4.14 7.12
C ILE A 67 15.18 -3.19 8.06
N ASN A 68 15.88 -2.20 8.60
CA ASN A 68 15.35 -1.19 9.51
C ASN A 68 15.83 0.22 9.14
N GLU A 69 15.01 1.20 9.52
CA GLU A 69 15.46 2.59 9.59
C GLU A 69 16.61 2.71 10.59
N GLY A 70 17.63 3.48 10.23
CA GLY A 70 18.89 3.61 10.95
C GLY A 70 19.94 2.55 10.60
N ASP A 71 19.64 1.57 9.75
CA ASP A 71 20.65 0.63 9.25
C ASP A 71 21.71 1.38 8.43
N VAL A 72 22.99 1.08 8.69
CA VAL A 72 24.14 1.79 8.12
C VAL A 72 25.01 0.83 7.31
N TYR A 73 25.45 1.26 6.13
CA TYR A 73 26.46 0.62 5.31
C TYR A 73 27.64 1.57 5.04
N GLU A 74 28.85 1.14 5.40
CA GLU A 74 30.10 1.89 5.22
C GLU A 74 31.09 1.07 4.38
N PRO A 75 31.07 1.17 3.04
CA PRO A 75 31.97 0.41 2.17
C PRO A 75 33.44 0.86 2.27
N SER A 76 33.68 2.13 2.63
CA SER A 76 35.02 2.72 2.76
C SER A 76 34.99 3.97 3.63
N ASP A 77 36.16 4.40 4.11
CA ASP A 77 36.30 5.63 4.88
C ASP A 77 35.70 6.84 4.14
N GLY A 78 34.90 7.65 4.85
CA GLY A 78 34.22 8.83 4.30
C GLY A 78 33.01 8.54 3.41
N THR A 79 32.65 7.26 3.21
CA THR A 79 31.48 6.84 2.43
C THR A 79 30.52 6.07 3.32
N ARG A 80 29.29 6.58 3.47
CA ARG A 80 28.26 6.02 4.35
C ARG A 80 26.90 6.09 3.68
N LEU A 81 26.09 5.06 3.87
CA LEU A 81 24.69 5.04 3.51
C LEU A 81 23.88 4.66 4.74
N THR A 82 22.91 5.49 5.11
CA THR A 82 22.00 5.25 6.24
C THR A 82 20.57 5.16 5.71
N ILE A 83 19.82 4.10 6.04
CA ILE A 83 18.40 4.03 5.73
C ILE A 83 17.65 5.01 6.65
N THR A 84 16.94 5.98 6.07
CA THR A 84 16.20 6.99 6.83
C THR A 84 14.70 6.73 6.87
N ASP A 85 14.17 6.05 5.85
CA ASP A 85 12.74 5.74 5.74
C ASP A 85 12.53 4.49 4.89
N LEU A 86 11.46 3.72 5.18
CA LEU A 86 11.12 2.48 4.50
C LEU A 86 9.64 2.42 4.19
N HIS A 87 9.33 2.19 2.92
CA HIS A 87 7.96 1.97 2.47
C HIS A 87 7.82 0.56 1.88
N LEU A 88 6.89 -0.20 2.47
CA LEU A 88 6.69 -1.61 2.17
C LEU A 88 5.37 -1.81 1.46
N THR A 89 5.37 -2.60 0.39
CA THR A 89 4.15 -2.87 -0.36
C THR A 89 4.06 -4.35 -0.75
N PRO A 90 2.86 -4.97 -0.67
CA PRO A 90 2.72 -6.37 -1.03
C PRO A 90 2.91 -6.55 -2.54
N ARG A 91 3.60 -7.61 -2.96
CA ARG A 91 3.80 -7.96 -4.37
C ARG A 91 3.80 -9.47 -4.56
N GLU A 92 3.51 -9.93 -5.78
CA GLU A 92 3.65 -11.34 -6.10
C GLU A 92 5.09 -11.81 -5.80
N GLY A 93 5.23 -12.85 -4.98
CA GLY A 93 6.53 -13.43 -4.62
C GLY A 93 7.27 -12.77 -3.44
N GLY A 94 6.70 -11.75 -2.78
CA GLY A 94 7.28 -11.18 -1.56
C GLY A 94 6.82 -9.75 -1.27
N VAL A 95 7.72 -8.94 -0.71
CA VAL A 95 7.47 -7.54 -0.36
C VAL A 95 8.34 -6.64 -1.20
N ALA A 96 7.74 -5.69 -1.91
CA ALA A 96 8.49 -4.64 -2.59
C ALA A 96 8.92 -3.58 -1.57
N VAL A 97 10.21 -3.24 -1.57
CA VAL A 97 10.81 -2.31 -0.60
C VAL A 97 11.32 -1.07 -1.33
N LEU A 98 10.80 0.09 -0.94
CA LEU A 98 11.34 1.39 -1.30
C LEU A 98 12.02 1.98 -0.06
N ALA A 99 13.28 2.37 -0.17
CA ALA A 99 14.05 2.94 0.95
C ALA A 99 14.49 4.36 0.63
N ARG A 100 14.27 5.31 1.53
CA ARG A 100 15.02 6.57 1.52
C ARG A 100 16.32 6.35 2.26
N VAL A 101 17.41 6.86 1.70
CA VAL A 101 18.73 6.74 2.29
C VAL A 101 19.43 8.09 2.32
N GLU A 102 20.08 8.40 3.44
CA GLU A 102 21.10 9.44 3.50
C GLU A 102 22.40 8.85 2.98
N VAL A 103 22.99 9.51 1.98
CA VAL A 103 24.24 9.12 1.34
C VAL A 103 25.29 10.17 1.64
N GLN A 104 26.32 9.76 2.39
CA GLN A 104 27.54 10.50 2.57
C GLN A 104 28.60 10.01 1.58
N GLY A 105 29.27 10.94 0.92
CA GLY A 105 30.36 10.63 0.01
C GLY A 105 31.28 11.82 -0.25
N THR A 106 32.23 11.66 -1.15
CA THR A 106 33.21 12.69 -1.51
C THR A 106 32.62 13.70 -2.49
N LEU A 107 32.94 14.97 -2.31
CA LEU A 107 32.59 16.02 -3.26
C LEU A 107 33.58 16.01 -4.43
N ASP A 108 33.06 16.07 -5.65
CA ASP A 108 33.88 16.32 -6.84
C ASP A 108 34.20 17.81 -7.02
N ASP A 109 34.98 18.13 -8.06
CA ASP A 109 35.42 19.51 -8.35
C ASP A 109 34.24 20.48 -8.60
N ASP A 110 33.06 19.97 -8.95
CA ASP A 110 31.84 20.73 -9.19
C ASP A 110 30.94 20.82 -7.93
N GLY A 111 31.38 20.23 -6.80
CA GLY A 111 30.65 20.17 -5.55
C GLY A 111 29.51 19.15 -5.55
N ALA A 112 29.49 18.21 -6.49
CA ALA A 112 28.52 17.12 -6.52
C ALA A 112 29.02 15.93 -5.69
N ILE A 113 28.09 15.28 -4.99
CA ILE A 113 28.42 14.12 -4.16
C ILE A 113 28.61 12.88 -5.04
N THR A 114 29.72 12.19 -4.79
CA THR A 114 30.04 10.89 -5.35
C THR A 114 30.06 9.83 -4.25
N TYR A 115 29.44 8.68 -4.52
CA TYR A 115 29.41 7.52 -3.65
C TYR A 115 30.12 6.37 -4.36
N GLU A 116 31.08 5.72 -3.71
CA GLU A 116 31.94 4.68 -4.30
C GLU A 116 32.54 5.10 -5.66
N ASN A 117 33.10 6.32 -5.71
CA ASN A 117 33.76 6.91 -6.90
C ASN A 117 32.84 7.12 -8.12
N ALA A 118 31.53 7.21 -7.91
CA ALA A 118 30.58 7.51 -8.99
C ALA A 118 29.45 8.44 -8.51
N PRO A 119 28.88 9.26 -9.40
CA PRO A 119 27.75 10.13 -9.06
C PRO A 119 26.47 9.34 -8.78
N LEU A 120 25.55 9.93 -8.01
CA LEU A 120 24.21 9.39 -7.74
C LEU A 120 23.29 9.69 -8.91
N ARG A 121 23.24 8.79 -9.90
CA ARG A 121 22.40 8.92 -11.09
C ARG A 121 21.21 7.97 -11.03
N LEU A 122 20.05 8.43 -11.52
CA LEU A 122 18.86 7.58 -11.68
C LEU A 122 19.19 6.30 -12.44
N GLY A 123 18.68 5.17 -11.96
CA GLY A 123 18.90 3.83 -12.50
C GLY A 123 20.20 3.15 -12.07
N ARG A 124 21.15 3.88 -11.46
CA ARG A 124 22.33 3.26 -10.83
C ARG A 124 21.90 2.37 -9.67
N SER A 125 22.54 1.22 -9.51
CA SER A 125 22.36 0.35 -8.36
C SER A 125 23.36 0.67 -7.27
N LEU A 126 22.89 0.78 -6.04
CA LEU A 126 23.70 0.85 -4.83
C LEU A 126 23.52 -0.43 -4.02
N GLU A 127 24.60 -0.93 -3.45
CA GLU A 127 24.57 -2.05 -2.53
C GLU A 127 24.35 -1.55 -1.10
N ILE A 128 23.62 -2.33 -0.31
CA ILE A 128 23.53 -2.17 1.14
C ILE A 128 23.86 -3.53 1.75
N ALA A 129 24.98 -3.61 2.47
CA ALA A 129 25.43 -4.82 3.13
C ALA A 129 25.59 -4.58 4.64
N THR A 130 24.88 -5.38 5.44
CA THR A 130 24.99 -5.40 6.91
C THR A 130 25.52 -6.75 7.37
N ASP A 131 25.60 -6.97 8.68
CA ASP A 131 25.90 -8.28 9.26
C ASP A 131 24.76 -9.30 9.05
N ARG A 132 23.54 -8.83 8.71
CA ARG A 132 22.32 -9.64 8.60
C ARG A 132 21.81 -9.84 7.20
N TYR A 133 22.02 -8.88 6.30
CA TYR A 133 21.47 -8.95 4.95
C TYR A 133 22.35 -8.21 3.94
N GLN A 134 22.12 -8.53 2.67
CA GLN A 134 22.74 -7.85 1.53
C GLN A 134 21.68 -7.67 0.45
N VAL A 135 21.47 -6.42 0.02
CA VAL A 135 20.47 -6.05 -0.99
C VAL A 135 21.04 -5.04 -1.97
N ASN A 136 20.43 -4.95 -3.15
CA ASN A 136 20.77 -3.96 -4.17
C ASN A 136 19.55 -3.09 -4.43
N GLY A 137 19.76 -1.78 -4.50
CA GLY A 137 18.72 -0.79 -4.73
C GLY A 137 18.99 0.06 -5.96
N GLN A 138 18.03 0.18 -6.87
CA GLN A 138 18.13 1.11 -7.99
C GLN A 138 17.69 2.52 -7.57
N ILE A 139 18.52 3.53 -7.83
CA ILE A 139 18.21 4.94 -7.56
C ILE A 139 17.00 5.37 -8.41
N ARG A 140 15.94 5.81 -7.75
CA ARG A 140 14.70 6.34 -8.35
C ARG A 140 14.57 7.85 -8.21
N ASP A 141 15.19 8.42 -7.19
CA ASP A 141 15.18 9.86 -6.91
C ASP A 141 16.45 10.25 -6.15
N VAL A 142 16.87 11.52 -6.28
CA VAL A 142 17.97 12.14 -5.53
C VAL A 142 17.55 13.56 -5.16
N GLY A 143 17.67 13.93 -3.89
CA GLY A 143 17.24 15.24 -3.43
C GLY A 143 17.54 15.51 -1.96
N GLU A 144 16.99 16.60 -1.43
CA GLU A 144 17.26 17.04 -0.06
C GLU A 144 16.34 16.39 0.99
N ALA A 145 15.13 15.96 0.60
CA ALA A 145 14.16 15.37 1.53
C ALA A 145 14.72 14.13 2.23
N ASP A 146 14.49 13.99 3.53
CA ASP A 146 15.01 12.90 4.37
C ASP A 146 14.08 11.69 4.47
N ALA A 147 12.83 11.82 3.99
CA ALA A 147 11.83 10.76 3.95
C ALA A 147 11.23 10.57 2.54
N ILE A 148 10.55 9.44 2.33
CA ILE A 148 9.68 9.22 1.16
C ILE A 148 8.46 10.12 1.32
N ASP A 149 7.96 10.70 0.22
CA ASP A 149 6.71 11.45 0.23
C ASP A 149 5.52 10.48 0.37
N ALA A 150 5.32 10.01 1.60
CA ALA A 150 4.25 9.12 2.00
C ALA A 150 3.02 9.90 2.47
N GLU A 151 1.84 9.37 2.16
CA GLU A 151 0.56 9.94 2.51
C GLU A 151 -0.39 8.80 2.90
N GLU A 152 -0.93 8.88 4.12
CA GLU A 152 -2.05 8.04 4.51
C GLU A 152 -3.29 8.46 3.71
N THR A 153 -3.91 7.52 3.02
CA THR A 153 -5.10 7.78 2.21
C THR A 153 -6.12 6.67 2.37
N THR A 154 -7.39 7.04 2.37
CA THR A 154 -8.49 6.08 2.40
C THR A 154 -8.73 5.52 0.98
N ALA A 155 -9.12 4.27 0.86
CA ALA A 155 -9.74 3.73 -0.34
C ALA A 155 -10.95 2.86 0.02
N VAL A 156 -11.94 2.81 -0.88
CA VAL A 156 -13.01 1.82 -0.79
C VAL A 156 -12.82 0.78 -1.87
N LEU A 157 -12.68 -0.46 -1.46
CA LEU A 157 -12.52 -1.62 -2.32
C LEU A 157 -13.84 -2.38 -2.40
N ARG A 158 -14.20 -2.84 -3.61
CA ARG A 158 -15.36 -3.70 -3.85
C ARG A 158 -14.94 -4.97 -4.54
N GLY A 159 -15.43 -6.10 -4.04
CA GLY A 159 -15.11 -7.41 -4.60
C GLY A 159 -16.07 -8.48 -4.08
N THR A 160 -15.75 -9.73 -4.40
CA THR A 160 -16.45 -10.90 -3.89
C THR A 160 -15.46 -11.92 -3.36
N MET A 161 -15.85 -12.67 -2.35
CA MET A 161 -15.02 -13.72 -1.76
C MET A 161 -15.88 -14.87 -1.21
N PRO A 162 -15.27 -16.03 -0.90
CA PRO A 162 -16.00 -17.14 -0.29
C PRO A 162 -16.67 -16.72 1.02
N ALA A 163 -17.90 -17.20 1.25
CA ALA A 163 -18.70 -16.81 2.41
C ALA A 163 -17.99 -17.07 3.75
N ALA A 164 -17.36 -18.24 3.89
CA ALA A 164 -16.61 -18.60 5.08
C ALA A 164 -15.42 -17.66 5.37
N ALA A 165 -14.80 -17.09 4.32
CA ALA A 165 -13.69 -16.15 4.50
C ALA A 165 -14.20 -14.73 4.85
N ALA A 166 -15.37 -14.34 4.31
CA ALA A 166 -15.98 -13.06 4.62
C ALA A 166 -16.42 -12.93 6.09
N GLU A 167 -16.75 -14.05 6.75
CA GLU A 167 -17.06 -14.09 8.19
C GLU A 167 -15.88 -13.71 9.09
N SER A 168 -14.65 -13.75 8.56
CA SER A 168 -13.44 -13.39 9.31
C SER A 168 -13.09 -11.90 9.22
N ILE A 169 -13.83 -11.11 8.44
CA ILE A 169 -13.57 -9.68 8.27
C ILE A 169 -14.02 -8.93 9.53
N ALA A 170 -13.14 -8.08 10.04
CA ALA A 170 -13.44 -7.14 11.11
C ALA A 170 -12.80 -5.78 10.86
N SER A 171 -13.47 -4.72 11.34
CA SER A 171 -12.83 -3.40 11.48
C SER A 171 -11.64 -3.50 12.43
N GLY A 172 -10.55 -2.85 12.05
CA GLY A 172 -9.25 -2.93 12.71
C GLY A 172 -8.36 -4.06 12.19
N ASP A 173 -8.79 -4.86 11.21
CA ASP A 173 -7.93 -5.85 10.57
C ASP A 173 -6.79 -5.16 9.81
N GLU A 174 -5.57 -5.63 10.01
CA GLU A 174 -4.37 -5.00 9.43
C GLU A 174 -3.72 -5.86 8.36
N LEU A 175 -3.29 -5.22 7.29
CA LEU A 175 -2.27 -5.73 6.39
C LEU A 175 -0.91 -5.36 6.97
N ARG A 176 -0.18 -6.38 7.43
CA ARG A 176 1.15 -6.23 8.01
C ARG A 176 2.22 -6.85 7.11
N LEU A 177 3.27 -6.10 6.84
CA LEU A 177 4.45 -6.56 6.11
C LEU A 177 5.67 -6.48 7.03
N ALA A 178 6.31 -7.63 7.25
CA ALA A 178 7.46 -7.73 8.18
C ALA A 178 7.19 -7.11 9.57
N GLY A 179 5.96 -7.26 10.07
CA GLY A 179 5.53 -6.71 11.37
C GLY A 179 5.12 -5.24 11.38
N ARG A 180 5.18 -4.54 10.24
CA ARG A 180 4.76 -3.15 10.07
C ARG A 180 3.36 -3.09 9.44
N THR A 181 2.44 -2.33 10.03
CA THR A 181 1.12 -2.10 9.44
C THR A 181 1.27 -1.14 8.26
N VAL A 182 0.83 -1.56 7.07
CA VAL A 182 0.84 -0.72 5.86
C VAL A 182 -0.57 -0.40 5.37
N ALA A 183 -1.57 -1.07 5.92
CA ALA A 183 -2.96 -0.71 5.73
C ALA A 183 -3.86 -1.31 6.81
N THR A 184 -5.00 -0.66 7.08
CA THR A 184 -5.98 -1.07 8.09
C THR A 184 -7.38 -1.07 7.48
N VAL A 185 -8.20 -2.04 7.85
CA VAL A 185 -9.64 -2.05 7.56
C VAL A 185 -10.32 -1.10 8.54
N GLU A 186 -10.87 -0.01 8.04
CA GLU A 186 -11.58 0.98 8.85
C GLU A 186 -13.05 0.57 9.04
N ASP A 187 -13.69 0.20 7.93
CA ASP A 187 -15.10 -0.19 7.90
C ASP A 187 -15.33 -1.27 6.84
N SER A 188 -16.37 -2.08 7.06
CA SER A 188 -16.70 -3.19 6.15
C SER A 188 -18.19 -3.41 6.05
N ALA A 189 -18.64 -3.82 4.86
CA ALA A 189 -19.99 -4.30 4.65
C ALA A 189 -19.98 -5.57 3.80
N VAL A 190 -20.67 -6.61 4.27
CA VAL A 190 -20.70 -7.94 3.67
C VAL A 190 -22.13 -8.29 3.30
N TYR A 191 -22.37 -8.53 2.01
CA TYR A 191 -23.70 -8.78 1.47
C TYR A 191 -23.82 -10.16 0.84
N ALA A 192 -25.00 -10.76 0.97
CA ALA A 192 -25.35 -11.97 0.25
C ALA A 192 -25.39 -11.72 -1.26
N THR A 193 -25.07 -12.76 -2.02
CA THR A 193 -25.18 -12.79 -3.49
C THR A 193 -26.12 -13.94 -3.90
N ALA A 194 -26.39 -14.07 -5.19
CA ALA A 194 -27.21 -15.18 -5.71
C ALA A 194 -26.60 -16.56 -5.40
N ASP A 195 -25.26 -16.61 -5.29
CA ASP A 195 -24.55 -17.80 -4.86
C ASP A 195 -24.35 -17.76 -3.33
N PRO A 196 -24.96 -18.69 -2.57
CA PRO A 196 -24.81 -18.73 -1.11
C PRO A 196 -23.38 -19.03 -0.65
N GLY A 197 -22.52 -19.59 -1.52
CA GLY A 197 -21.11 -19.81 -1.24
C GLY A 197 -20.25 -18.56 -1.37
N THR A 198 -20.80 -17.48 -1.90
CA THR A 198 -20.08 -16.24 -2.22
C THR A 198 -20.71 -15.04 -1.50
N ARG A 199 -19.87 -14.13 -1.02
CA ARG A 199 -20.30 -12.85 -0.45
C ARG A 199 -19.70 -11.71 -1.25
N ARG A 200 -20.44 -10.62 -1.34
CA ARG A 200 -19.95 -9.34 -1.84
C ARG A 200 -19.46 -8.51 -0.67
N VAL A 201 -18.30 -7.91 -0.83
CA VAL A 201 -17.66 -7.15 0.24
C VAL A 201 -17.32 -5.76 -0.26
N LEU A 202 -17.65 -4.77 0.55
CA LEU A 202 -17.11 -3.41 0.50
C LEU A 202 -16.17 -3.25 1.69
N LEU A 203 -14.92 -2.89 1.44
CA LEU A 203 -13.94 -2.57 2.49
C LEU A 203 -13.50 -1.12 2.34
N ALA A 204 -13.72 -0.32 3.37
CA ALA A 204 -13.02 0.94 3.52
C ALA A 204 -11.70 0.67 4.24
N VAL A 205 -10.59 1.06 3.63
CA VAL A 205 -9.25 0.81 4.13
C VAL A 205 -8.45 2.10 4.19
N SER A 206 -7.68 2.30 5.26
CA SER A 206 -6.59 3.27 5.29
C SER A 206 -5.34 2.61 4.72
N LEU A 207 -4.67 3.30 3.81
CA LEU A 207 -3.48 2.81 3.10
C LEU A 207 -2.33 3.77 3.37
N ASP A 208 -1.20 3.24 3.82
CA ASP A 208 0.07 3.96 3.75
C ASP A 208 0.54 3.93 2.29
N ALA A 209 0.28 5.02 1.56
CA ALA A 209 0.62 5.15 0.14
C ALA A 209 1.80 6.10 -0.04
N HIS A 210 2.47 6.04 -1.17
CA HIS A 210 3.53 7.00 -1.51
C HIS A 210 3.23 7.71 -2.81
N ARG A 211 3.71 8.95 -2.91
CA ARG A 211 3.59 9.77 -4.10
C ARG A 211 4.73 9.48 -5.07
N HIS A 212 4.37 9.23 -6.32
CA HIS A 212 5.31 9.17 -7.43
C HIS A 212 4.82 10.07 -8.56
N GLY A 213 5.51 11.19 -8.75
CA GLY A 213 5.03 12.30 -9.57
C GLY A 213 3.71 12.85 -8.99
N ASP A 214 2.68 12.96 -9.81
CA ASP A 214 1.36 13.48 -9.39
C ASP A 214 0.39 12.38 -8.90
N SER A 215 0.84 11.13 -8.77
CA SER A 215 -0.03 9.98 -8.44
C SER A 215 0.35 9.32 -7.12
N LEU A 216 -0.65 8.89 -6.35
CA LEU A 216 -0.47 8.02 -5.20
C LEU A 216 -0.40 6.57 -5.65
N TRP A 217 0.49 5.80 -5.01
CA TRP A 217 0.74 4.40 -5.30
C TRP A 217 0.71 3.57 -4.02
N PHE A 218 0.14 2.38 -4.12
CA PHE A 218 0.08 1.38 -3.06
C PHE A 218 0.18 -0.01 -3.70
N ALA A 219 0.89 -0.96 -3.08
CA ALA A 219 1.07 -2.30 -3.69
C ALA A 219 1.63 -2.27 -5.12
N GLY A 220 2.49 -1.29 -5.45
CA GLY A 220 3.00 -1.09 -6.81
C GLY A 220 1.94 -0.73 -7.85
N THR A 221 0.74 -0.35 -7.42
CA THR A 221 -0.41 -0.01 -8.26
C THR A 221 -0.81 1.45 -8.02
N PRO A 222 -1.11 2.25 -9.06
CA PRO A 222 -1.58 3.61 -8.87
C PRO A 222 -2.98 3.57 -8.23
N LEU A 223 -3.17 4.31 -7.13
CA LEU A 223 -4.46 4.40 -6.45
C LEU A 223 -5.44 5.24 -7.27
N ARG A 224 -6.25 4.55 -8.06
CA ARG A 224 -7.28 5.15 -8.93
C ARG A 224 -8.49 4.24 -9.01
N GLN A 225 -9.65 4.84 -9.22
CA GLN A 225 -10.90 4.10 -9.43
C GLN A 225 -10.75 3.08 -10.58
N GLY A 226 -11.26 1.87 -10.36
CA GLY A 226 -11.22 0.77 -11.33
C GLY A 226 -9.94 -0.07 -11.29
N GLN A 227 -8.94 0.29 -10.49
CA GLN A 227 -7.75 -0.55 -10.30
C GLN A 227 -8.02 -1.68 -9.31
N ASN A 228 -7.39 -2.83 -9.52
CA ASN A 228 -7.48 -3.95 -8.58
C ASN A 228 -6.39 -3.81 -7.51
N LEU A 229 -6.77 -4.11 -6.28
CA LEU A 229 -5.88 -4.18 -5.14
C LEU A 229 -6.09 -5.50 -4.41
N THR A 230 -4.99 -6.12 -4.00
CA THR A 230 -5.00 -7.28 -3.13
C THR A 230 -4.67 -6.83 -1.71
N PHE A 231 -5.50 -7.26 -0.77
CA PHE A 231 -5.40 -6.97 0.65
C PHE A 231 -5.27 -8.30 1.43
N PRO A 232 -4.04 -8.81 1.59
CA PRO A 232 -3.79 -10.04 2.33
C PRO A 232 -3.62 -9.76 3.84
N THR A 233 -4.55 -10.23 4.67
CA THR A 233 -4.40 -10.24 6.12
C THR A 233 -3.86 -11.59 6.60
N THR A 234 -3.68 -11.75 7.91
CA THR A 234 -3.33 -13.07 8.49
C THR A 234 -4.50 -14.06 8.41
N ALA A 235 -5.75 -13.58 8.35
CA ALA A 235 -6.95 -14.41 8.40
C ALA A 235 -7.55 -14.69 7.02
N TYR A 236 -7.45 -13.74 6.08
CA TYR A 236 -8.02 -13.86 4.75
C TYR A 236 -7.23 -13.05 3.72
N SER A 237 -7.47 -13.29 2.44
CA SER A 237 -7.00 -12.43 1.36
C SER A 237 -8.19 -11.93 0.58
N PHE A 238 -8.28 -10.61 0.43
CA PHE A 238 -9.33 -9.98 -0.34
C PHE A 238 -8.76 -9.37 -1.61
N GLU A 239 -9.38 -9.66 -2.75
CA GLU A 239 -9.10 -8.99 -4.02
C GLU A 239 -10.30 -8.12 -4.37
N GLY A 240 -10.07 -6.82 -4.50
CA GLY A 240 -11.13 -5.85 -4.76
C GLY A 240 -10.71 -4.80 -5.77
N THR A 241 -11.70 -4.25 -6.45
CA THR A 241 -11.53 -3.08 -7.32
C THR A 241 -11.76 -1.80 -6.51
N VAL A 242 -10.88 -0.82 -6.67
CA VAL A 242 -10.99 0.51 -6.05
C VAL A 242 -12.22 1.23 -6.60
N GLU A 243 -13.20 1.50 -5.75
CA GLU A 243 -14.39 2.30 -6.07
C GLU A 243 -14.15 3.79 -5.83
N ARG A 244 -13.37 4.11 -4.80
CA ARG A 244 -13.13 5.47 -4.29
C ARG A 244 -11.72 5.55 -3.73
N VAL A 245 -11.09 6.72 -3.88
CA VAL A 245 -9.81 7.09 -3.25
C VAL A 245 -10.03 8.40 -2.51
N GLY A 246 -9.52 8.48 -1.29
CA GLY A 246 -9.74 9.56 -0.34
C GLY A 246 -11.15 9.59 0.26
N GLY A 247 -11.39 10.60 1.10
CA GLY A 247 -12.64 10.79 1.82
C GLY A 247 -12.61 10.22 3.24
N GLU A 248 -13.79 10.17 3.86
CA GLU A 248 -13.95 9.62 5.20
C GLU A 248 -13.61 8.12 5.23
N PRO A 249 -13.01 7.63 6.34
CA PRO A 249 -12.60 6.23 6.50
C PRO A 249 -13.80 5.27 6.61
N GLU A 250 -15.01 5.79 6.78
CA GLU A 250 -16.24 5.01 6.84
C GLU A 250 -16.83 4.80 5.43
N LEU A 251 -17.61 3.73 5.26
CA LEU A 251 -18.43 3.59 4.07
C LEU A 251 -19.47 4.73 4.04
N ASP A 252 -19.89 5.14 2.83
CA ASP A 252 -20.83 6.26 2.69
C ASP A 252 -22.11 5.98 3.51
N SER A 253 -22.66 7.03 4.12
CA SER A 253 -23.88 6.94 4.93
C SER A 253 -25.01 6.26 4.15
N ALA A 254 -25.63 5.27 4.79
CA ALA A 254 -26.74 4.54 4.21
C ALA A 254 -28.08 5.22 4.57
N THR A 255 -28.98 5.27 3.59
CA THR A 255 -30.38 5.68 3.75
C THR A 255 -31.31 4.55 3.29
N THR A 256 -32.59 4.64 3.61
CA THR A 256 -33.60 3.66 3.15
C THR A 256 -34.35 4.23 1.95
N ARG A 257 -34.59 3.41 0.93
CA ARG A 257 -35.45 3.74 -0.20
C ARG A 257 -36.42 2.62 -0.49
N GLU A 258 -37.68 2.99 -0.69
CA GLU A 258 -38.69 2.08 -1.23
C GLU A 258 -38.38 1.77 -2.70
N VAL A 259 -38.39 0.50 -3.07
CA VAL A 259 -38.08 0.01 -4.41
C VAL A 259 -39.12 -1.02 -4.81
N THR A 260 -39.65 -0.87 -6.03
CA THR A 260 -40.52 -1.88 -6.63
C THR A 260 -39.68 -2.79 -7.52
N LEU A 261 -39.69 -4.07 -7.20
CA LEU A 261 -38.98 -5.14 -7.91
C LEU A 261 -40.00 -6.05 -8.60
N ARG A 262 -39.61 -6.65 -9.72
CA ARG A 262 -40.45 -7.58 -10.48
C ARG A 262 -39.68 -8.84 -10.83
N MET A 263 -40.37 -9.96 -10.70
CA MET A 263 -39.94 -11.27 -11.15
C MET A 263 -40.97 -11.81 -12.14
N GLU A 264 -40.48 -12.34 -13.25
CA GLU A 264 -41.30 -12.96 -14.28
C GLU A 264 -41.08 -14.48 -14.27
N ASP A 265 -42.08 -15.24 -14.72
CA ASP A 265 -42.02 -16.71 -14.84
C ASP A 265 -41.63 -17.45 -13.55
N VAL A 266 -42.07 -16.96 -12.40
CA VAL A 266 -41.80 -17.57 -11.09
C VAL A 266 -42.72 -18.76 -10.88
N HIS A 267 -42.18 -19.93 -10.55
CA HIS A 267 -43.02 -21.08 -10.19
C HIS A 267 -43.88 -20.77 -8.95
N GLU A 268 -45.14 -21.20 -8.91
CA GLU A 268 -46.09 -20.88 -7.83
C GLU A 268 -45.54 -21.17 -6.42
N ASP A 269 -44.89 -22.31 -6.21
CA ASP A 269 -44.27 -22.65 -4.92
C ASP A 269 -43.22 -21.62 -4.45
N MET A 270 -42.48 -20.99 -5.38
CA MET A 270 -41.53 -19.93 -5.06
C MET A 270 -42.24 -18.60 -4.82
N ALA A 271 -43.26 -18.28 -5.62
CA ALA A 271 -44.06 -17.06 -5.45
C ALA A 271 -44.75 -17.05 -4.07
N ASP A 272 -45.33 -18.18 -3.66
CA ASP A 272 -45.99 -18.35 -2.36
C ASP A 272 -45.01 -18.30 -1.17
N ALA A 273 -43.71 -18.55 -1.44
CA ALA A 273 -42.67 -18.49 -0.42
C ALA A 273 -42.18 -17.06 -0.14
N ILE A 274 -42.53 -16.07 -0.97
CA ILE A 274 -42.14 -14.67 -0.79
C ILE A 274 -43.29 -13.93 -0.11
N ALA A 275 -43.04 -13.36 1.08
CA ALA A 275 -44.09 -12.71 1.87
C ALA A 275 -43.65 -11.36 2.44
N PRO A 276 -44.60 -10.44 2.72
CA PRO A 276 -44.34 -9.24 3.49
C PRO A 276 -43.76 -9.55 4.88
N GLY A 277 -42.87 -8.68 5.35
CA GLY A 277 -42.13 -8.82 6.62
C GLY A 277 -40.88 -9.69 6.53
N MET A 278 -40.52 -10.17 5.35
CA MET A 278 -39.23 -10.84 5.13
C MET A 278 -38.08 -9.82 5.10
N VAL A 279 -36.97 -10.16 5.74
CA VAL A 279 -35.85 -9.24 5.96
C VAL A 279 -34.54 -9.88 5.55
N GLU A 280 -33.69 -9.13 4.86
CA GLU A 280 -32.28 -9.45 4.69
C GLU A 280 -31.43 -8.71 5.74
N TYR A 281 -30.49 -9.43 6.35
CA TYR A 281 -29.54 -8.88 7.31
C TYR A 281 -28.09 -8.94 6.80
N SER A 282 -27.29 -7.95 7.20
CA SER A 282 -25.83 -7.95 7.13
C SER A 282 -25.30 -7.67 8.53
N GLY A 283 -24.86 -8.72 9.23
CA GLY A 283 -24.59 -8.61 10.66
C GLY A 283 -25.86 -8.25 11.44
N GLU A 284 -25.84 -7.13 12.16
CA GLU A 284 -27.00 -6.62 12.91
C GLU A 284 -27.84 -5.61 12.12
N GLU A 285 -27.41 -5.25 10.90
CA GLU A 285 -28.10 -4.25 10.09
C GLU A 285 -29.14 -4.87 9.15
N THR A 286 -30.33 -4.28 9.09
CA THR A 286 -31.32 -4.57 8.04
C THR A 286 -30.86 -3.98 6.71
N VAL A 287 -30.67 -4.83 5.71
CA VAL A 287 -30.26 -4.44 4.36
C VAL A 287 -31.46 -4.26 3.44
N ALA A 288 -32.47 -5.11 3.59
CA ALA A 288 -33.70 -5.04 2.83
C ALA A 288 -34.87 -5.56 3.68
N GLU A 289 -36.03 -4.94 3.55
CA GLU A 289 -37.28 -5.41 4.13
C GLU A 289 -38.37 -5.43 3.07
N VAL A 290 -39.02 -6.58 2.88
CA VAL A 290 -40.16 -6.72 1.97
C VAL A 290 -41.40 -6.18 2.67
N THR A 291 -41.96 -5.08 2.16
CA THR A 291 -43.12 -4.41 2.76
C THR A 291 -44.43 -4.84 2.13
N ASP A 292 -44.43 -5.22 0.86
CA ASP A 292 -45.62 -5.67 0.13
C ASP A 292 -45.25 -6.66 -0.99
N VAL A 293 -46.15 -7.59 -1.29
CA VAL A 293 -45.98 -8.60 -2.35
C VAL A 293 -47.31 -8.80 -3.08
N GLU A 294 -47.29 -8.57 -4.39
CA GLU A 294 -48.40 -8.84 -5.30
C GLU A 294 -48.02 -10.00 -6.23
N THR A 295 -48.94 -10.95 -6.45
CA THR A 295 -48.71 -12.13 -7.28
C THR A 295 -49.87 -12.32 -8.25
N GLU A 296 -49.55 -12.40 -9.54
CA GLU A 296 -50.52 -12.58 -10.62
C GLU A 296 -50.12 -13.79 -11.48
N PRO A 297 -51.07 -14.53 -12.10
CA PRO A 297 -50.71 -15.56 -13.07
C PRO A 297 -49.93 -14.95 -14.26
N SER A 298 -48.83 -15.59 -14.66
CA SER A 298 -48.15 -15.22 -15.92
C SER A 298 -49.07 -15.47 -17.10
N ILE A 299 -48.89 -14.76 -18.21
CA ILE A 299 -49.73 -14.91 -19.41
C ILE A 299 -49.07 -15.81 -20.43
N ILE A 300 -49.81 -16.76 -21.00
CA ILE A 300 -49.39 -17.57 -22.15
C ILE A 300 -50.30 -17.39 -23.35
N ILE A 301 -49.71 -17.55 -24.54
CA ILE A 301 -50.46 -17.61 -25.81
C ILE A 301 -50.65 -19.09 -26.16
N ALA A 302 -51.90 -19.57 -26.07
CA ALA A 302 -52.27 -20.93 -26.40
C ALA A 302 -52.99 -20.98 -27.76
N THR A 303 -52.71 -22.01 -28.57
CA THR A 303 -53.43 -22.26 -29.82
C THR A 303 -54.41 -23.41 -29.62
N GLY A 304 -55.70 -23.16 -29.86
CA GLY A 304 -56.74 -24.18 -29.76
C GLY A 304 -56.69 -25.19 -30.93
N ASP A 305 -57.38 -26.32 -30.77
CA ASP A 305 -57.45 -27.39 -31.79
C ASP A 305 -58.10 -26.92 -33.11
N ASP A 306 -58.81 -25.80 -33.09
CA ASP A 306 -59.42 -25.13 -34.24
C ASP A 306 -58.51 -24.07 -34.90
N GLY A 307 -57.28 -23.91 -34.40
CA GLY A 307 -56.32 -22.91 -34.86
C GLY A 307 -56.53 -21.50 -34.29
N THR A 308 -57.43 -21.31 -33.32
CA THR A 308 -57.63 -20.01 -32.66
C THR A 308 -56.51 -19.69 -31.68
N VAL A 309 -56.05 -18.43 -31.67
CA VAL A 309 -55.01 -17.94 -30.75
C VAL A 309 -55.70 -17.29 -29.56
N ASN A 310 -55.46 -17.82 -28.35
CA ASN A 310 -56.05 -17.35 -27.10
C ASN A 310 -54.95 -16.90 -26.13
N VAL A 311 -55.24 -15.85 -25.37
CA VAL A 311 -54.41 -15.38 -24.27
C VAL A 311 -55.01 -15.93 -22.98
N VAL A 312 -54.27 -16.77 -22.27
CA VAL A 312 -54.74 -17.45 -21.05
C VAL A 312 -53.68 -17.40 -19.96
N ASP A 313 -54.09 -17.62 -18.72
CA ASP A 313 -53.20 -17.67 -17.57
C ASP A 313 -52.31 -18.92 -17.62
N HIS A 314 -51.05 -18.78 -17.22
CA HIS A 314 -50.15 -19.89 -17.02
C HIS A 314 -50.64 -20.69 -15.81
N PRO A 315 -50.76 -22.02 -15.92
CA PRO A 315 -51.29 -22.84 -14.83
C PRO A 315 -50.45 -22.76 -13.55
N VAL A 316 -49.12 -22.62 -13.71
CA VAL A 316 -48.14 -22.75 -12.61
C VAL A 316 -47.24 -21.52 -12.40
N ASN A 317 -47.02 -20.67 -13.42
CA ASN A 317 -46.04 -19.59 -13.34
C ASN A 317 -46.78 -18.31 -12.97
N ARG A 318 -46.10 -17.48 -12.19
CA ARG A 318 -46.60 -16.23 -11.64
C ARG A 318 -45.65 -15.08 -11.99
N GLU A 319 -46.23 -13.91 -12.21
CA GLU A 319 -45.52 -12.64 -12.11
C GLU A 319 -45.60 -12.17 -10.65
N VAL A 320 -44.47 -11.83 -10.05
CA VAL A 320 -44.38 -11.36 -8.65
C VAL A 320 -43.86 -9.94 -8.66
N THR A 321 -44.63 -9.03 -8.08
CA THR A 321 -44.21 -7.64 -7.82
C THR A 321 -43.95 -7.50 -6.32
N ILE A 322 -42.75 -7.07 -5.95
CA ILE A 322 -42.30 -6.91 -4.57
C ILE A 322 -42.06 -5.42 -4.33
N THR A 323 -42.66 -4.87 -3.29
CA THR A 323 -42.25 -3.56 -2.75
C THR A 323 -41.35 -3.81 -1.55
N ALA A 324 -40.16 -3.22 -1.56
CA ALA A 324 -39.17 -3.43 -0.52
C ALA A 324 -38.46 -2.13 -0.14
N ASP A 325 -38.21 -1.96 1.15
CA ASP A 325 -37.34 -0.92 1.68
C ASP A 325 -35.89 -1.39 1.65
N LEU A 326 -35.08 -0.77 0.79
CA LEU A 326 -33.67 -1.12 0.61
C LEU A 326 -32.75 -0.10 1.29
N ARG A 327 -31.77 -0.59 2.05
CA ARG A 327 -30.66 0.21 2.58
C ARG A 327 -29.67 0.51 1.45
N VAL A 328 -29.70 1.74 0.97
CA VAL A 328 -28.92 2.22 -0.16
C VAL A 328 -27.89 3.26 0.26
N ARG A 329 -26.82 3.40 -0.54
CA ARG A 329 -25.83 4.46 -0.39
C ARG A 329 -25.94 5.46 -1.53
N GLU A 330 -25.90 6.74 -1.20
CA GLU A 330 -25.83 7.80 -2.19
C GLU A 330 -24.38 8.12 -2.50
N THR A 331 -24.00 7.97 -3.76
CA THR A 331 -22.67 8.35 -4.24
C THR A 331 -22.80 9.53 -5.20
N THR A 332 -21.67 10.17 -5.52
CA THR A 332 -21.59 11.18 -6.60
C THR A 332 -22.04 10.63 -7.96
N THR A 333 -22.05 9.30 -8.13
CA THR A 333 -22.46 8.60 -9.37
C THR A 333 -23.92 8.10 -9.34
N GLY A 334 -24.64 8.34 -8.24
CA GLY A 334 -26.03 7.93 -8.02
C GLY A 334 -26.19 6.93 -6.87
N VAL A 335 -27.42 6.43 -6.74
CA VAL A 335 -27.85 5.50 -5.69
C VAL A 335 -27.30 4.10 -5.96
N ARG A 336 -26.83 3.44 -4.90
CA ARG A 336 -26.30 2.08 -4.95
C ARG A 336 -26.90 1.18 -3.89
N PHE A 337 -27.20 -0.05 -4.25
CA PHE A 337 -27.59 -1.12 -3.34
C PHE A 337 -26.51 -2.20 -3.34
N LYS A 338 -25.99 -2.58 -2.17
CA LYS A 338 -24.88 -3.55 -2.03
C LYS A 338 -23.65 -3.24 -2.92
N GLY A 339 -23.37 -1.95 -3.13
CA GLY A 339 -22.28 -1.48 -3.99
C GLY A 339 -22.56 -1.48 -5.50
N GLU A 340 -23.73 -1.98 -5.94
CA GLU A 340 -24.15 -1.98 -7.35
C GLU A 340 -25.08 -0.79 -7.65
N PRO A 341 -25.03 -0.22 -8.87
CA PRO A 341 -25.95 0.85 -9.26
C PRO A 341 -27.40 0.40 -9.17
N LEU A 342 -28.22 1.13 -8.41
CA LEU A 342 -29.65 0.87 -8.29
C LEU A 342 -30.41 1.73 -9.30
N ARG A 343 -30.88 1.13 -10.39
CA ARG A 343 -31.59 1.81 -11.49
C ARG A 343 -32.70 0.94 -12.05
N GLN A 344 -33.70 1.54 -12.68
CA GLN A 344 -34.71 0.78 -13.42
C GLN A 344 -34.04 -0.16 -14.45
N GLY A 345 -34.48 -1.42 -14.46
CA GLY A 345 -33.92 -2.49 -15.29
C GLY A 345 -32.67 -3.17 -14.73
N SER A 346 -32.11 -2.71 -13.60
CA SER A 346 -31.04 -3.45 -12.89
C SER A 346 -31.62 -4.64 -12.13
N THR A 347 -30.82 -5.69 -11.96
CA THR A 347 -31.17 -6.85 -11.14
C THR A 347 -30.66 -6.65 -9.72
N VAL A 348 -31.51 -6.96 -8.74
CA VAL A 348 -31.20 -6.94 -7.32
C VAL A 348 -31.34 -8.35 -6.76
N VAL A 349 -30.40 -8.74 -5.91
CA VAL A 349 -30.48 -9.98 -5.14
C VAL A 349 -30.86 -9.66 -3.70
N LEU A 350 -31.90 -10.32 -3.19
CA LEU A 350 -32.32 -10.27 -1.80
C LEU A 350 -32.17 -11.65 -1.16
N ASP A 351 -31.47 -11.73 -0.03
CA ASP A 351 -31.41 -12.95 0.78
C ASP A 351 -32.39 -12.84 1.95
N LEU A 352 -33.60 -13.35 1.74
CA LEU A 352 -34.72 -13.27 2.68
C LEU A 352 -34.68 -14.39 3.73
N GLY A 353 -33.50 -15.00 3.93
CA GLY A 353 -33.20 -16.05 4.90
C GLY A 353 -33.70 -17.44 4.52
N THR A 354 -34.95 -17.56 4.08
CA THR A 354 -35.53 -18.84 3.61
C THR A 354 -35.47 -19.00 2.09
N VAL A 355 -35.46 -17.87 1.37
CA VAL A 355 -35.41 -17.80 -0.08
C VAL A 355 -34.44 -16.70 -0.51
N THR A 356 -33.68 -16.96 -1.58
CA THR A 356 -32.89 -15.94 -2.26
C THR A 356 -33.65 -15.54 -3.52
N VAL A 357 -33.91 -14.24 -3.65
CA VAL A 357 -34.70 -13.67 -4.74
C VAL A 357 -33.81 -12.84 -5.64
N GLU A 358 -33.85 -13.11 -6.94
CA GLU A 358 -33.30 -12.24 -7.98
C GLU A 358 -34.44 -11.55 -8.71
N ALA A 359 -34.50 -10.22 -8.65
CA ALA A 359 -35.60 -9.45 -9.20
C ALA A 359 -35.13 -8.21 -9.96
N THR A 360 -35.90 -7.79 -10.95
CA THR A 360 -35.61 -6.61 -11.77
C THR A 360 -36.24 -5.36 -11.15
N VAL A 361 -35.48 -4.29 -11.00
CA VAL A 361 -35.98 -3.00 -10.50
C VAL A 361 -36.91 -2.37 -11.52
N VAL A 362 -38.16 -2.11 -11.13
CA VAL A 362 -39.16 -1.42 -11.97
C VAL A 362 -39.25 0.06 -11.60
N ALA A 363 -39.17 0.38 -10.31
CA ALA A 363 -39.22 1.74 -9.80
C ALA A 363 -38.31 1.90 -8.58
N VAL A 364 -37.74 3.09 -8.42
CA VAL A 364 -36.97 3.50 -7.24
C VAL A 364 -37.65 4.73 -6.68
N GLY A 365 -38.10 4.65 -5.43
CA GLY A 365 -38.69 5.76 -4.68
C GLY A 365 -37.69 6.91 -4.49
N ALA A 366 -38.22 8.12 -4.30
CA ALA A 366 -37.42 9.34 -4.15
C ALA A 366 -36.59 9.33 -2.87
#